data_AF-A0A7R8CFC3-F1
#
_entry.id   AF-A0A7R8CFC3-F1
#
_cell.length_a   1.000
_cell.length_b   1.000
_cell.length_c   1.000
_cell.angle_alpha   90.00
_cell.angle_beta   90.00
_cell.angle_gamma   90.00
#
_symmetry.space_group_name_H-M   'P 1'
#
loop_
_entity.id
_entity.type
_entity.pdbx_description
1 polymer ?
#
loop_
_entity_poly.entity_id
_entity_poly.type
_entity_poly.pdbx_seq_one_letter_code
_entity_poly.pdbx_strand_id
1 'polypeptide(L)'
;MTSSGGSNPAPTTNTTTRPTINIINLESTLSNEQTLEAFRTFLRSADGKTKFSSEVKGRFERILDLVLFCRKLFDIHKDSDKELREAMINMNRLFFDCEFSKRVAVPGQSSLRTFKTHCWEMDFRTSTIQPNISLVRPIFEDIYRKLQSKHDYWKRTYRPATTLRAVLCNIL
;
A
#
# COMPACT_ATOMS: atom_id res chain seq x y z
N MET A 1 34.84 41.09 -42.07
CA MET A 1 33.95 41.77 -41.10
C MET A 1 32.61 41.06 -41.14
N THR A 2 32.21 40.47 -39.99
CA THR A 2 30.84 40.06 -39.54
C THR A 2 30.02 39.12 -40.47
N SER A 3 29.17 38.19 -40.04
CA SER A 3 28.58 37.88 -38.75
C SER A 3 28.14 36.41 -38.72
N SER A 4 28.22 35.82 -37.54
CA SER A 4 27.66 34.55 -37.09
C SER A 4 26.13 34.50 -37.23
N GLY A 5 25.59 33.30 -37.50
CA GLY A 5 24.16 32.98 -37.41
C GLY A 5 23.98 31.59 -36.80
N GLY A 6 24.17 31.48 -35.49
CA GLY A 6 23.91 30.26 -34.73
C GLY A 6 22.42 30.12 -34.44
N SER A 7 21.78 29.11 -35.02
CA SER A 7 20.41 28.72 -34.71
C SER A 7 20.41 27.90 -33.42
N ASN A 8 20.10 28.53 -32.29
CA ASN A 8 19.80 27.82 -31.05
C ASN A 8 18.34 27.31 -31.11
N PRO A 9 18.07 26.00 -31.01
CA PRO A 9 16.71 25.51 -30.84
C PRO A 9 16.22 25.84 -29.42
N ALA A 10 15.00 26.35 -29.33
CA ALA A 10 14.34 26.69 -28.08
C ALA A 10 14.23 25.46 -27.14
N PRO A 11 14.41 25.63 -25.82
CA PRO A 11 14.19 24.53 -24.89
C PRO A 11 12.69 24.31 -24.72
N THR A 12 12.18 23.19 -25.26
CA THR A 12 10.87 22.62 -24.94
C THR A 12 10.86 22.25 -23.45
N THR A 13 10.42 23.19 -22.62
CA THR A 13 10.13 22.95 -21.21
C THR A 13 8.80 22.22 -21.11
N ASN A 14 8.88 20.89 -21.20
CA ASN A 14 7.83 20.00 -20.69
C ASN A 14 7.68 20.29 -19.19
N THR A 15 6.84 21.27 -18.87
CA THR A 15 6.48 21.62 -17.51
C THR A 15 5.56 20.51 -17.03
N THR A 16 6.15 19.45 -16.48
CA THR A 16 5.43 18.37 -15.80
C THR A 16 4.81 18.94 -14.55
N THR A 17 3.63 19.53 -14.67
CA THR A 17 2.76 19.93 -13.57
C THR A 17 2.43 18.67 -12.79
N ARG A 18 3.09 18.48 -11.65
CA ARG A 18 2.80 17.34 -10.76
C ARG A 18 1.34 17.48 -10.33
N PRO A 19 0.46 16.51 -10.65
CA PRO A 19 -0.96 16.64 -10.37
C PRO A 19 -1.19 16.84 -8.87
N THR A 20 -2.03 17.81 -8.52
CA THR A 20 -2.44 18.07 -7.14
C THR A 20 -3.24 16.87 -6.65
N ILE A 21 -2.67 16.10 -5.72
CA ILE A 21 -3.31 14.87 -5.22
C ILE A 21 -4.37 15.26 -4.19
N ASN A 22 -5.63 14.92 -4.45
CA ASN A 22 -6.71 15.13 -3.50
C ASN A 22 -6.78 13.98 -2.50
N ILE A 23 -6.35 14.21 -1.26
CA ILE A 23 -6.30 13.18 -0.20
C ILE A 23 -7.55 13.31 0.69
N ILE A 24 -8.61 12.56 0.33
CA ILE A 24 -9.90 12.62 1.04
C ILE A 24 -9.92 11.64 2.22
N ASN A 25 -9.94 10.34 1.93
CA ASN A 25 -9.97 9.24 2.89
C ASN A 25 -9.13 8.06 2.35
N LEU A 26 -8.87 7.07 3.21
CA LEU A 26 -8.05 5.92 2.84
C LEU A 26 -8.70 5.12 1.71
N GLU A 27 -10.01 4.91 1.74
CA GLU A 27 -10.73 4.10 0.74
C GLU A 27 -10.58 4.67 -0.68
N SER A 28 -10.77 5.98 -0.85
CA SER A 28 -10.53 6.68 -2.11
C SER A 28 -9.07 6.62 -2.53
N THR A 29 -8.15 6.62 -1.56
CA THR A 29 -6.71 6.52 -1.82
C THR A 29 -6.33 5.13 -2.33
N LEU A 30 -6.92 4.08 -1.76
CA LEU A 30 -6.69 2.69 -2.19
C LEU A 30 -7.29 2.39 -3.56
N SER A 31 -8.34 3.13 -3.95
CA SER A 31 -9.05 2.95 -5.22
C SER A 31 -8.43 3.70 -6.39
N ASN A 32 -7.62 4.73 -6.14
CA ASN A 32 -6.99 5.55 -7.19
C ASN A 32 -5.48 5.31 -7.24
N GLU A 33 -5.01 4.78 -8.36
CA GLU A 33 -3.62 4.37 -8.57
C GLU A 33 -2.59 5.49 -8.32
N GLN A 34 -2.88 6.71 -8.77
CA GLN A 34 -1.96 7.85 -8.57
C GLN A 34 -1.84 8.22 -7.09
N THR A 35 -2.96 8.25 -6.38
CA THR A 35 -2.97 8.57 -4.94
C THR A 35 -2.37 7.44 -4.11
N LEU A 36 -2.58 6.19 -4.54
CA LEU A 36 -2.02 4.99 -3.93
C LEU A 36 -0.49 4.99 -4.03
N GLU A 37 0.07 5.31 -5.20
CA GLU A 37 1.53 5.34 -5.39
C GLU A 37 2.18 6.47 -4.58
N ALA A 38 1.53 7.64 -4.51
CA ALA A 38 1.98 8.73 -3.65
C ALA A 38 1.96 8.35 -2.17
N PHE A 39 0.91 7.63 -1.73
CA PHE A 39 0.82 7.12 -0.37
C PHE A 39 1.90 6.05 -0.10
N ARG A 40 2.11 5.11 -1.02
CA ARG A 40 3.18 4.09 -0.94
C ARG A 40 4.56 4.75 -0.81
N THR A 41 4.84 5.78 -1.61
CA THR A 41 6.06 6.59 -1.51
C THR A 41 6.22 7.23 -0.14
N PHE A 42 5.13 7.79 0.41
CA PHE A 42 5.13 8.33 1.77
C PHE A 42 5.47 7.23 2.80
N LEU A 43 4.85 6.04 2.72
CA LEU A 43 5.10 4.94 3.66
C LEU A 43 6.56 4.49 3.65
N ARG A 44 7.18 4.37 2.46
CA ARG A 44 8.62 4.07 2.32
C ARG A 44 9.50 5.12 3.03
N SER A 45 9.15 6.40 2.85
CA SER A 45 9.89 7.51 3.50
C SER A 45 9.69 7.53 5.01
N ALA A 46 8.50 7.14 5.49
CA ALA A 46 8.17 7.10 6.91
C ALA A 46 8.93 5.97 7.64
N ASP A 47 9.12 4.83 6.98
CA ASP A 47 9.97 3.74 7.48
C ASP A 47 11.45 4.17 7.56
N GLY A 48 11.95 4.90 6.55
CA GLY A 48 13.34 5.39 6.52
C GLY A 48 13.70 6.40 7.63
N LYS A 49 12.71 7.07 8.22
CA LYS A 49 12.91 8.04 9.31
C LYS A 49 12.85 7.43 10.71
N THR A 50 12.39 6.19 10.84
CA THR A 50 12.37 5.52 12.15
C THR A 50 13.76 4.97 12.50
N LYS A 51 14.18 5.13 13.76
CA LYS A 51 15.48 4.63 14.30
C LYS A 51 15.60 3.09 14.36
N PHE A 52 14.70 2.36 13.71
CA PHE A 52 14.74 0.89 13.67
C PHE A 52 15.85 0.42 12.71
N SER A 53 16.36 -0.79 12.93
CA SER A 53 17.41 -1.37 12.08
C SER A 53 16.98 -1.43 10.62
N SER A 54 17.96 -1.40 9.71
CA SER A 54 17.74 -1.51 8.26
C SER A 54 16.95 -2.75 7.83
N GLU A 55 16.86 -3.76 8.70
CA GLU A 55 16.14 -5.02 8.49
C GLU A 55 14.61 -4.86 8.52
N VAL A 56 14.08 -3.76 9.06
CA VAL A 56 12.61 -3.52 9.19
C VAL A 56 12.09 -2.50 8.16
N LYS A 57 12.93 -2.10 7.20
CA LYS A 57 12.53 -1.18 6.12
C LYS A 57 11.43 -1.80 5.25
N GLY A 58 10.38 -1.04 4.95
CA GLY A 58 9.24 -1.50 4.15
C GLY A 58 8.12 -2.14 4.98
N ARG A 59 8.17 -2.05 6.31
CA ARG A 59 7.09 -2.54 7.18
C ARG A 59 5.73 -1.91 6.84
N PHE A 60 5.67 -0.59 6.64
CA PHE A 60 4.39 0.06 6.35
C PHE A 60 3.92 -0.23 4.92
N GLU A 61 4.84 -0.34 3.96
CA GLU A 61 4.51 -0.78 2.61
C GLU A 61 3.94 -2.21 2.62
N ARG A 62 4.50 -3.09 3.43
CA ARG A 62 3.99 -4.46 3.54
C ARG A 62 2.62 -4.54 4.20
N ILE A 63 2.32 -3.63 5.13
CA ILE A 63 0.96 -3.48 5.68
C ILE A 63 -0.01 -3.03 4.57
N LEU A 64 0.41 -2.10 3.70
CA LEU A 64 -0.37 -1.70 2.53
C LEU A 64 -0.61 -2.88 1.58
N ASP A 65 0.43 -3.65 1.26
CA ASP A 65 0.33 -4.82 0.40
C ASP A 65 -0.65 -5.86 0.97
N LEU A 66 -0.60 -6.10 2.28
CA LEU A 66 -1.54 -7.00 2.95
C LEU A 66 -2.98 -6.49 2.90
N VAL A 67 -3.21 -5.19 3.09
CA VAL A 67 -4.54 -4.59 2.94
C VAL A 67 -5.07 -4.77 1.52
N LEU A 68 -4.25 -4.49 0.51
CA LEU A 68 -4.61 -4.68 -0.90
C LEU A 68 -4.89 -6.15 -1.22
N PHE A 69 -4.10 -7.07 -0.63
CA PHE A 69 -4.33 -8.51 -0.78
C PHE A 69 -5.67 -8.93 -0.16
N CYS A 70 -5.97 -8.49 1.06
CA CYS A 70 -7.25 -8.79 1.71
C CYS A 70 -8.45 -8.27 0.91
N ARG A 71 -8.36 -7.08 0.30
CA ARG A 71 -9.42 -6.56 -0.57
C ARG A 71 -9.69 -7.50 -1.74
N LYS A 72 -8.64 -7.87 -2.48
CA LYS A 72 -8.75 -8.86 -3.57
C LYS A 72 -9.32 -10.18 -3.08
N LEU A 73 -8.93 -10.63 -1.89
CA LEU A 73 -9.45 -11.86 -1.29
C LEU A 73 -10.95 -11.76 -1.02
N PHE A 74 -11.44 -10.63 -0.52
CA PHE A 74 -12.87 -10.39 -0.28
C PHE A 74 -13.69 -10.25 -1.57
N ASP A 75 -13.04 -9.86 -2.68
CA ASP A 75 -13.66 -9.77 -4.00
C ASP A 75 -13.76 -11.13 -4.72
N ILE A 76 -13.11 -12.19 -4.21
CA ILE A 76 -13.24 -13.55 -4.78
C ILE A 76 -14.68 -14.04 -4.60
N HIS A 77 -15.28 -14.50 -5.69
CA HIS A 77 -16.64 -15.05 -5.68
C HIS A 77 -16.76 -16.27 -4.77
N LYS A 78 -17.89 -16.38 -4.06
CA LYS A 78 -18.17 -17.48 -3.12
C LYS A 78 -18.16 -18.87 -3.75
N ASP A 79 -18.36 -18.96 -5.07
CA ASP A 79 -18.38 -20.23 -5.80
C ASP A 79 -16.97 -20.71 -6.21
N SER A 80 -15.94 -19.88 -6.03
CA SER A 80 -14.55 -20.17 -6.38
C SER A 80 -13.76 -20.70 -5.17
N ASP A 81 -14.23 -21.76 -4.51
CA ASP A 81 -13.61 -22.35 -3.31
C ASP A 81 -12.12 -22.69 -3.50
N LYS A 82 -11.74 -23.17 -4.69
CA LYS A 82 -10.35 -23.46 -5.03
C LYS A 82 -9.49 -22.20 -5.02
N GLU A 83 -9.97 -21.14 -5.68
CA GLU A 83 -9.28 -19.86 -5.76
C GLU A 83 -9.14 -19.20 -4.39
N LEU A 84 -10.22 -19.24 -3.60
CA LEU A 84 -10.23 -18.70 -2.24
C LEU A 84 -9.26 -19.46 -1.32
N ARG A 85 -9.23 -20.79 -1.41
CA ARG A 85 -8.25 -21.62 -0.68
C ARG A 85 -6.83 -21.22 -1.03
N GLU A 86 -6.50 -21.19 -2.32
CA GLU A 86 -5.16 -20.85 -2.80
C GLU A 86 -4.75 -19.44 -2.35
N ALA A 87 -5.66 -18.47 -2.45
CA ALA A 87 -5.40 -17.10 -2.02
C ALA A 87 -5.20 -16.98 -0.50
N MET A 88 -5.97 -17.70 0.33
CA MET A 88 -5.77 -17.72 1.79
C MET A 88 -4.44 -18.36 2.19
N ILE A 89 -4.06 -19.48 1.55
CA ILE A 89 -2.75 -20.12 1.79
C ILE A 89 -1.61 -19.19 1.37
N ASN A 90 -1.75 -18.54 0.21
CA ASN A 90 -0.78 -17.57 -0.28
C ASN A 90 -0.65 -16.37 0.66
N MET A 91 -1.75 -15.85 1.20
CA MET A 91 -1.71 -14.80 2.23
C MET A 91 -0.89 -15.24 3.44
N ASN A 92 -1.06 -16.47 3.92
CA ASN A 92 -0.27 -16.98 5.02
C ASN A 92 1.22 -17.01 4.68
N ARG A 93 1.60 -17.61 3.54
CA ARG A 93 3.00 -17.74 3.10
C ARG A 93 3.68 -16.39 2.86
N LEU A 94 2.98 -15.43 2.26
CA LEU A 94 3.56 -14.14 1.90
C LEU A 94 3.74 -13.19 3.09
N PHE A 95 2.86 -13.23 4.09
CA PHE A 95 2.82 -12.19 5.12
C PHE A 95 3.10 -12.68 6.54
N PHE A 96 2.89 -13.97 6.83
CA PHE A 96 2.97 -14.51 8.19
C PHE A 96 3.94 -15.69 8.34
N ASP A 97 4.08 -16.50 7.31
CA ASP A 97 4.99 -17.65 7.24
C ASP A 97 6.18 -17.38 6.30
N CYS A 98 6.74 -16.19 6.44
CA CYS A 98 7.93 -15.74 5.75
C CYS A 98 9.07 -15.45 6.73
N GLU A 99 10.24 -15.06 6.19
CA GLU A 99 11.37 -14.54 6.97
C GLU A 99 10.93 -13.51 8.01
N PHE A 100 11.60 -13.49 9.16
CA PHE A 100 11.22 -12.65 10.30
C PHE A 100 11.22 -11.14 9.96
N SER A 101 12.24 -10.67 9.25
CA SER A 101 12.38 -9.28 8.76
C SER A 101 11.21 -8.84 7.87
N LYS A 102 10.58 -9.81 7.21
CA LYS A 102 9.50 -9.67 6.26
C LYS A 102 8.13 -9.88 6.92
N ARG A 103 8.04 -10.40 8.13
CA ARG A 103 6.74 -10.75 8.73
C ARG A 103 5.91 -9.52 9.11
N VAL A 104 4.64 -9.51 8.77
CA VAL A 104 3.72 -8.43 9.19
C VAL A 104 3.27 -8.69 10.63
N ALA A 105 3.50 -7.70 11.50
CA ALA A 105 3.07 -7.75 12.90
C ALA A 105 1.60 -7.32 13.06
N VAL A 106 0.73 -8.26 13.44
CA VAL A 106 -0.70 -8.04 13.72
C VAL A 106 -0.94 -8.01 15.24
N PRO A 107 -1.74 -7.09 15.81
CA PRO A 107 -2.05 -7.08 17.24
C PRO A 107 -2.88 -8.29 17.70
N GLY A 108 -3.92 -8.67 16.94
CA GLY A 108 -4.78 -9.82 17.21
C GLY A 108 -4.10 -11.17 17.01
N GLN A 109 -3.23 -11.56 17.95
CA GLN A 109 -2.47 -12.81 17.89
C GLN A 109 -3.35 -14.07 17.95
N SER A 110 -4.49 -14.03 18.64
CA SER A 110 -5.45 -15.13 18.67
C SER A 110 -6.07 -15.37 17.30
N SER A 111 -6.61 -14.33 16.67
CA SER A 111 -7.17 -14.38 15.32
C SER A 111 -6.14 -14.82 14.28
N LEU A 112 -4.91 -14.30 14.38
CA LEU A 112 -3.82 -14.72 13.52
C LEU A 112 -3.50 -16.21 13.70
N ARG A 113 -3.43 -16.70 14.94
CA ARG A 113 -3.19 -18.12 15.21
C ARG A 113 -4.28 -19.00 14.59
N THR A 114 -5.55 -18.65 14.79
CA THR A 114 -6.68 -19.40 14.20
C THR A 114 -6.60 -19.42 12.67
N PHE A 115 -6.31 -18.28 12.04
CA PHE A 115 -6.10 -18.21 10.60
C PHE A 115 -4.93 -19.09 10.12
N LYS A 116 -3.77 -19.02 10.79
CA LYS A 116 -2.60 -19.84 10.44
C LYS A 116 -2.90 -21.34 10.55
N THR A 117 -3.58 -21.76 11.62
CA THR A 117 -4.00 -23.16 11.80
C THR A 117 -4.95 -23.59 10.68
N HIS A 118 -5.96 -22.76 10.37
CA HIS A 118 -6.89 -23.04 9.27
C HIS A 118 -6.18 -23.19 7.92
N CYS A 119 -5.24 -22.29 7.61
CA CYS A 119 -4.44 -22.39 6.38
C CYS A 119 -3.56 -23.64 6.35
N TRP A 120 -2.96 -24.03 7.49
CA TRP A 120 -2.18 -25.26 7.59
C TRP A 120 -3.03 -26.52 7.36
N GLU A 121 -4.22 -26.58 7.96
CA GLU A 121 -5.17 -27.67 7.76
C GLU A 121 -5.63 -27.77 6.30
N MET A 122 -5.89 -26.62 5.66
CA MET A 122 -6.24 -26.55 4.24
C MET A 122 -5.12 -26.97 3.30
N ASP A 123 -3.86 -26.69 3.65
CA ASP A 123 -2.68 -27.04 2.86
C ASP A 123 -2.40 -28.56 2.94
N PHE A 124 -2.50 -29.14 4.14
CA PHE A 124 -2.20 -30.55 4.38
C PHE A 124 -3.35 -31.52 4.04
N ARG A 125 -4.61 -31.13 4.29
CA ARG A 125 -5.79 -32.02 4.15
C ARG A 125 -6.63 -31.72 2.90
N THR A 126 -6.05 -30.96 1.96
CA THR A 126 -6.45 -30.38 0.64
C THR A 126 -7.90 -30.49 0.14
N SER A 127 -8.68 -31.50 0.51
CA SER A 127 -10.04 -31.79 0.04
C SER A 127 -11.15 -31.73 1.09
N THR A 128 -10.86 -31.68 2.40
CA THR A 128 -11.91 -31.79 3.45
C THR A 128 -12.29 -30.49 4.16
N ILE A 129 -11.38 -29.51 4.21
CA ILE A 129 -11.59 -28.25 4.94
C ILE A 129 -11.99 -27.16 3.96
N GLN A 130 -13.17 -26.57 4.11
CA GLN A 130 -13.61 -25.43 3.31
C GLN A 130 -12.89 -24.14 3.70
N PRO A 131 -12.59 -23.23 2.75
CA PRO A 131 -12.00 -21.94 3.04
C PRO A 131 -12.95 -21.06 3.87
N ASN A 132 -12.46 -20.51 4.98
CA ASN A 132 -13.25 -19.65 5.86
C ASN A 132 -12.72 -18.22 5.84
N ILE A 133 -13.28 -17.41 4.94
CA ILE A 133 -12.89 -16.01 4.75
C ILE A 133 -13.16 -15.13 5.98
N SER A 134 -14.09 -15.53 6.85
CA SER A 134 -14.41 -14.78 8.08
C SER A 134 -13.22 -14.68 9.03
N LEU A 135 -12.26 -15.61 8.96
CA LEU A 135 -11.03 -15.58 9.74
C LEU A 135 -10.09 -14.43 9.33
N VAL A 136 -10.23 -13.92 8.11
CA VAL A 136 -9.39 -12.83 7.58
C VAL A 136 -9.89 -11.46 8.04
N ARG A 137 -11.20 -11.32 8.28
CA ARG A 137 -11.83 -10.06 8.70
C ARG A 137 -11.17 -9.41 9.95
N PRO A 138 -10.97 -10.10 11.08
CA PRO A 138 -10.33 -9.50 12.25
C PRO A 138 -8.87 -9.08 11.98
N ILE A 139 -8.15 -9.87 11.17
CA ILE A 139 -6.78 -9.52 10.75
C ILE A 139 -6.80 -8.25 9.90
N PHE A 140 -7.73 -8.16 8.94
CA PHE A 140 -7.93 -7.01 8.08
C PHE A 140 -8.27 -5.74 8.88
N GLU A 141 -9.21 -5.81 9.82
CA GLU A 141 -9.60 -4.65 10.63
C GLU A 141 -8.43 -4.10 11.44
N ASP A 142 -7.59 -4.97 11.99
CA ASP A 142 -6.40 -4.59 12.73
C ASP A 142 -5.35 -3.87 11.87
N ILE A 143 -5.03 -4.42 10.71
CA ILE A 143 -4.04 -3.82 9.80
C ILE A 143 -4.59 -2.57 9.13
N TYR A 144 -5.89 -2.54 8.84
CA TYR A 144 -6.55 -1.40 8.21
C TYR A 144 -6.54 -0.20 9.16
N ARG A 145 -6.83 -0.40 10.46
CA ARG A 145 -6.70 0.66 11.49
C ARG A 145 -5.28 1.24 11.57
N LYS A 146 -4.25 0.38 11.49
CA LYS A 146 -2.85 0.83 11.45
C LYS A 146 -2.54 1.65 10.20
N LEU A 147 -3.02 1.19 9.04
CA LEU A 147 -2.83 1.89 7.78
C LEU A 147 -3.57 3.23 7.76
N GLN A 148 -4.80 3.27 8.28
CA GLN A 148 -5.61 4.48 8.44
C GLN A 148 -4.87 5.53 9.27
N SER A 149 -4.28 5.14 10.41
CA SER A 149 -3.51 6.07 11.24
C SER A 149 -2.31 6.69 10.48
N LYS A 150 -1.68 5.93 9.57
CA LYS A 150 -0.61 6.44 8.70
C LYS A 150 -1.14 7.35 7.60
N HIS A 151 -2.30 7.02 7.04
CA HIS A 151 -2.98 7.86 6.07
C HIS A 151 -3.40 9.20 6.68
N ASP A 152 -3.97 9.20 7.88
CA ASP A 152 -4.37 10.43 8.58
C ASP A 152 -3.15 11.32 8.87
N TYR A 153 -2.03 10.71 9.26
CA TYR A 153 -0.78 11.43 9.43
C TYR A 153 -0.26 12.00 8.11
N TRP A 154 -0.30 11.22 7.02
CA TRP A 154 0.08 11.68 5.69
C TRP A 154 -0.79 12.85 5.25
N LYS A 155 -2.11 12.74 5.38
CA LYS A 155 -3.07 13.80 5.07
C LYS A 155 -2.76 15.11 5.80
N ARG A 156 -2.37 15.04 7.07
CA ARG A 156 -1.98 16.22 7.88
C ARG A 156 -0.64 16.82 7.47
N THR A 157 0.27 16.01 6.94
CA THR A 157 1.65 16.43 6.62
C THR A 157 1.87 16.71 5.13
N TYR A 158 0.95 16.27 4.28
CA TYR A 158 1.00 16.51 2.85
C TYR A 158 0.80 17.99 2.57
N ARG A 159 1.86 18.63 2.06
CA ARG A 159 1.77 19.97 1.48
C ARG A 159 1.79 19.81 -0.04
N PRO A 160 0.75 20.24 -0.77
CA PRO A 160 0.85 20.30 -2.22
C PRO A 160 2.03 21.21 -2.57
N ALA A 161 2.84 20.80 -3.54
CA ALA A 161 3.93 21.61 -4.02
C ALA A 161 3.34 22.84 -4.73
N THR A 162 3.11 23.92 -3.99
CA THR A 162 2.81 25.24 -4.56
C THR A 162 4.10 25.72 -5.21
N THR A 163 4.21 25.53 -6.52
CA THR A 163 5.24 26.20 -7.31
C THR A 163 5.03 27.71 -7.19
N LEU A 164 6.06 28.47 -6.80
CA LEU A 164 6.08 29.93 -6.70
C LEU A 164 5.42 30.65 -7.90
N ARG A 165 5.50 30.04 -9.08
CA ARG A 165 4.87 30.50 -10.33
C ARG A 165 3.34 30.59 -10.24
N ALA A 166 2.67 29.69 -9.53
CA ALA A 166 1.22 29.70 -9.35
C ALA A 166 0.74 30.82 -8.40
N VAL A 167 1.60 31.25 -7.46
CA VAL A 167 1.33 32.41 -6.59
C VAL A 167 1.55 33.71 -7.37
N LEU A 168 2.60 33.77 -8.19
CA LEU A 168 2.91 34.94 -9.01
C LEU A 168 1.89 35.21 -10.13
N CYS A 169 1.26 34.17 -10.69
CA CYS A 169 0.21 34.32 -11.72
C CYS A 169 -1.16 34.80 -11.18
N ASN A 170 -1.37 34.87 -9.87
CA ASN A 170 -2.60 35.38 -9.26
C ASN A 170 -2.47 36.84 -8.75
N ILE A 171 -1.29 37.44 -8.90
CA ILE A 171 -0.98 38.81 -8.41
C ILE A 171 -0.72 39.79 -9.58
N LEU A 172 -0.63 39.28 -10.82
CA LEU A 172 -0.56 40.05 -12.06
C LEU A 172 -1.86 39.87 -12.85
#